data_AF-A0A925H4Z5-F1
#
_entry.id   AF-A0A925H4Z5-F1
#
_cell.length_a   1.000
_cell.length_b   1.000
_cell.length_c   1.000
_cell.angle_alpha   90.00
_cell.angle_beta   90.00
_cell.angle_gamma   90.00
#
_symmetry.space_group_name_H-M   'P 1'
#
loop_
_entity.id
_entity.type
_entity.pdbx_description
1 polymer ?
#
loop_
_entity_poly.entity_id
_entity_poly.type
_entity_poly.pdbx_seq_one_letter_code
_entity_poly.pdbx_strand_id
1 'polypeptide(L)'
;MARRRDEHKVSAFIELVAGGLSHRRAVHNAGWNQTDDSASVTANRLMKDPDIRARVEARRAEILETLKQPENILNRMMPLGRSRPPLVWVYVIRAVGMGRYKIGYAEADPWRKMATFQIGSPVRLEMVACWKAPHGAVAELHGKFNSRRARGEWFDLGDEDIRELIVLAGCVVEDAAAGRHIGGHGHETRFVEAPS
;
A
#
# COMPACT_ATOMS: atom_id res chain seq x y z
N MET A 1 -0.36 7.44 38.76
CA MET A 1 -0.07 8.49 37.76
C MET A 1 -0.24 7.90 36.37
N ALA A 2 -1.28 8.29 35.64
CA ALA A 2 -1.52 7.78 34.29
C ALA A 2 -0.40 8.28 33.36
N ARG A 3 0.34 7.36 32.73
CA ARG A 3 1.28 7.70 31.64
C ARG A 3 0.47 8.42 30.58
N ARG A 4 0.67 9.73 30.45
CA ARG A 4 0.10 10.54 29.36
C ARG A 4 0.54 9.86 28.07
N ARG A 5 -0.43 9.30 27.32
CA ARG A 5 -0.13 8.65 26.04
C ARG A 5 0.49 9.71 25.15
N ASP A 6 1.53 9.31 24.42
CA ASP A 6 2.16 10.17 23.45
C ASP A 6 1.19 10.32 22.27
N GLU A 7 0.34 11.33 22.34
CA GLU A 7 -0.77 11.55 21.40
C GLU A 7 -0.28 11.68 19.95
N HIS A 8 0.95 12.17 19.77
CA HIS A 8 1.59 12.25 18.47
C HIS A 8 1.83 10.86 17.89
N LYS A 9 2.38 9.94 18.69
CA LYS A 9 2.61 8.55 18.27
C LYS A 9 1.29 7.80 18.06
N VAL A 10 0.30 8.03 18.91
CA VAL A 10 -1.05 7.45 18.75
C VAL A 10 -1.70 7.93 17.46
N SER A 11 -1.59 9.22 17.13
CA SER A 11 -2.11 9.76 15.88
C SER A 11 -1.39 9.17 14.67
N ALA A 12 -0.06 9.07 14.71
CA ALA A 12 0.72 8.43 13.65
C ALA A 12 0.35 6.95 13.46
N PHE A 13 0.14 6.21 14.55
CA PHE A 13 -0.34 4.83 14.52
C PHE A 13 -1.69 4.72 13.80
N ILE A 14 -2.64 5.59 14.15
CA ILE A 14 -3.99 5.59 13.57
C ILE A 14 -3.93 5.80 12.06
N GLU A 15 -3.17 6.80 11.59
CA GLU A 15 -3.01 7.05 10.16
C GLU A 15 -2.43 5.84 9.42
N LEU A 16 -1.39 5.22 9.99
CA LEU A 16 -0.71 4.08 9.37
C LEU A 16 -1.60 2.83 9.32
N VAL A 17 -2.33 2.53 10.40
CA VAL A 17 -3.25 1.40 10.44
C VAL A 17 -4.46 1.62 9.54
N ALA A 18 -5.03 2.84 9.54
CA ALA A 18 -6.14 3.18 8.67
C ALA A 18 -5.75 3.08 7.19
N GLY A 19 -4.50 3.44 6.84
CA GLY A 19 -3.90 3.25 5.52
C GLY A 19 -3.53 1.82 5.14
N GLY A 20 -3.81 0.84 6.01
CA GLY A 20 -3.64 -0.59 5.73
C GLY A 20 -2.32 -1.20 6.20
N LEU A 21 -1.53 -0.50 7.01
CA LEU A 21 -0.29 -1.05 7.55
C LEU A 21 -0.59 -1.99 8.74
N SER A 22 0.08 -3.15 8.78
CA SER A 22 -0.06 -4.08 9.89
C SER A 22 0.25 -3.41 11.24
N HIS A 23 -0.53 -3.73 12.27
CA HIS A 23 -0.46 -3.02 13.56
C HIS A 23 0.96 -3.02 14.15
N ARG A 24 1.67 -4.17 14.07
CA ARG A 24 3.06 -4.28 14.53
C ARG A 24 3.96 -3.27 13.84
N ARG A 25 3.85 -3.15 12.52
CA ARG A 25 4.69 -2.27 11.70
C ARG A 25 4.31 -0.79 11.86
N ALA A 26 3.02 -0.51 12.05
CA ALA A 26 2.53 0.82 12.39
C ALA A 26 3.13 1.35 13.70
N VAL A 27 3.37 0.49 14.68
CA VAL A 27 4.01 0.86 15.95
C VAL A 27 5.48 1.29 15.75
N HIS A 28 6.27 0.57 14.94
CA HIS A 28 7.64 1.02 14.67
C HIS A 28 7.65 2.35 13.90
N ASN A 29 6.80 2.45 12.87
CA ASN A 29 6.73 3.63 12.01
C ASN A 29 6.17 4.87 12.73
N ALA A 30 5.36 4.69 13.76
CA ALA A 30 4.88 5.76 14.63
C ALA A 30 5.91 6.20 15.69
N GLY A 31 7.13 5.64 15.68
CA GLY A 31 8.24 6.09 16.52
C GLY A 31 8.27 5.49 17.93
N TRP A 32 7.62 4.33 18.16
CA TRP A 32 7.91 3.53 19.35
C TRP A 32 9.18 2.70 19.11
N ASN A 33 10.25 3.04 19.83
CA ASN A 33 11.49 2.31 19.79
C ASN A 33 11.41 1.09 20.73
N GLN A 34 10.97 -0.05 20.19
CA GLN A 34 10.81 -1.30 20.92
C GLN A 34 11.05 -2.51 20.01
N THR A 35 11.25 -3.69 20.60
CA THR A 35 11.43 -4.96 19.85
C THR A 35 10.13 -5.40 19.18
N ASP A 36 10.20 -6.28 18.18
CA ASP A 36 9.04 -6.81 17.44
C ASP A 36 7.95 -7.42 18.35
N ASP A 37 8.36 -8.18 19.36
CA ASP A 37 7.43 -8.78 20.34
C ASP A 37 6.72 -7.69 21.16
N SER A 38 7.48 -6.67 21.59
CA SER A 38 6.95 -5.53 22.34
C SER A 38 6.05 -4.64 21.47
N ALA A 39 6.36 -4.52 20.18
CA ALA A 39 5.56 -3.79 19.21
C ALA A 39 4.21 -4.47 19.00
N SER A 40 4.20 -5.81 18.92
CA SER A 40 2.96 -6.60 18.80
C SER A 40 2.07 -6.47 20.05
N VAL A 41 2.66 -6.50 21.24
CA VAL A 41 1.93 -6.27 22.50
C VAL A 41 1.37 -4.85 22.56
N THR A 42 2.17 -3.85 22.18
CA THR A 42 1.73 -2.44 22.13
C THR A 42 0.59 -2.23 21.15
N ALA A 43 0.72 -2.77 19.94
CA ALA A 43 -0.33 -2.77 18.91
C ALA A 43 -1.63 -3.37 19.43
N ASN A 44 -1.56 -4.57 20.03
CA ASN A 44 -2.73 -5.24 20.61
C ASN A 44 -3.37 -4.41 21.73
N ARG A 45 -2.57 -3.74 22.57
CA ARG A 45 -3.10 -2.86 23.61
C ARG A 45 -3.79 -1.64 23.03
N LEU A 46 -3.22 -1.00 22.00
CA LEU A 46 -3.80 0.16 21.34
C LEU A 46 -5.13 -0.19 20.66
N MET A 47 -5.19 -1.32 19.95
CA MET A 47 -6.41 -1.76 19.26
C MET A 47 -7.51 -2.28 20.18
N LYS A 48 -7.16 -2.68 21.42
CA LYS A 48 -8.13 -3.00 22.47
C LYS A 48 -8.78 -1.75 23.09
N ASP A 49 -8.21 -0.57 22.87
CA ASP A 49 -8.81 0.67 23.31
C ASP A 49 -9.95 1.08 22.35
N PRO A 50 -11.21 1.20 22.83
CA PRO A 50 -12.35 1.49 21.99
C PRO A 50 -12.26 2.87 21.31
N ASP A 51 -11.62 3.86 21.96
CA ASP A 51 -11.45 5.20 21.37
C ASP A 51 -10.50 5.16 20.18
N ILE A 52 -9.36 4.48 20.33
CA ILE A 52 -8.37 4.34 19.26
C ILE A 52 -8.96 3.53 18.12
N ARG A 53 -9.68 2.44 18.41
CA ARG A 53 -10.34 1.63 17.39
C ARG A 53 -11.36 2.44 16.59
N ALA A 54 -12.22 3.21 17.27
CA ALA A 54 -13.19 4.07 16.61
C ALA A 54 -12.51 5.12 15.72
N ARG A 55 -11.40 5.72 16.17
CA ARG A 55 -10.60 6.66 15.36
C ARG A 55 -9.98 6.01 14.13
N VAL A 56 -9.47 4.78 14.25
CA VAL A 56 -8.96 4.00 13.11
C VAL A 56 -10.08 3.70 12.10
N GLU A 57 -11.23 3.26 12.57
CA GLU A 57 -12.39 2.95 11.72
C GLU A 57 -12.92 4.19 11.00
N ALA A 58 -13.09 5.30 11.72
CA ALA A 58 -13.50 6.58 11.12
C ALA A 58 -12.50 7.04 10.07
N ARG A 59 -11.21 6.98 10.37
CA ARG A 59 -10.16 7.38 9.43
C ARG A 59 -10.11 6.48 8.20
N ARG A 60 -10.30 5.18 8.39
CA ARG A 60 -10.40 4.20 7.30
C ARG A 60 -11.63 4.48 6.42
N ALA A 61 -12.76 4.81 7.02
CA ALA A 61 -13.96 5.20 6.28
C ALA A 61 -13.73 6.48 5.46
N GLU A 62 -13.07 7.50 6.02
CA GLU A 62 -12.68 8.71 5.28
C GLU A 62 -11.75 8.40 4.09
N ILE A 63 -10.74 7.55 4.31
CA ILE A 63 -9.82 7.13 3.24
C ILE A 63 -10.60 6.41 2.14
N LEU A 64 -11.47 5.46 2.51
CA LEU A 64 -12.30 4.73 1.55
C LEU A 64 -13.27 5.64 0.80
N GLU A 65 -13.88 6.60 1.47
CA GLU A 65 -14.79 7.57 0.85
C GLU A 65 -14.04 8.51 -0.10
N THR A 66 -12.84 8.94 0.28
CA THR A 66 -11.95 9.74 -0.58
C THR A 66 -11.53 8.94 -1.82
N LEU A 67 -11.24 7.65 -1.67
CA LEU A 67 -10.87 6.76 -2.78
C LEU A 67 -12.07 6.42 -3.70
N LYS A 68 -13.30 6.42 -3.16
CA LYS A 68 -14.54 6.27 -3.94
C LYS A 68 -14.87 7.49 -4.79
N GLN A 69 -14.27 8.65 -4.50
CA GLN A 69 -14.45 9.91 -5.22
C GLN A 69 -13.15 10.32 -5.94
N PRO A 70 -12.68 9.55 -6.95
CA PRO A 70 -11.44 9.86 -7.68
C PRO A 70 -11.47 11.26 -8.31
N GLU A 71 -12.64 11.83 -8.55
CA GLU A 71 -12.86 13.20 -9.01
C GLU A 71 -12.40 14.30 -8.03
N ASN A 72 -12.33 14.02 -6.71
CA ASN A 72 -12.06 15.06 -5.70
C ASN A 72 -10.58 15.32 -5.43
N ILE A 73 -9.71 14.32 -5.66
CA ILE A 73 -8.24 14.54 -5.69
C ILE A 73 -7.88 15.33 -6.97
N LEU A 74 -8.54 15.03 -8.08
CA LEU A 74 -8.30 15.64 -9.39
C LEU A 74 -8.82 17.08 -9.52
N ASN A 75 -9.98 17.41 -8.96
CA ASN A 75 -10.54 18.78 -8.97
C ASN A 75 -9.69 19.76 -8.16
N ARG A 76 -8.93 19.28 -7.17
CA ARG A 76 -8.04 20.11 -6.35
C ARG A 76 -6.73 20.48 -7.05
N MET A 77 -6.34 19.74 -8.10
CA MET A 77 -5.01 19.86 -8.71
C MET A 77 -4.99 20.50 -10.10
N MET A 78 -6.12 20.65 -10.83
CA MET A 78 -6.13 21.30 -12.15
C MET A 78 -7.45 22.02 -12.49
N PRO A 79 -7.41 23.28 -13.00
CA PRO A 79 -8.60 23.95 -13.52
C PRO A 79 -8.97 23.46 -14.93
N LEU A 80 -10.28 23.47 -15.19
CA LEU A 80 -10.98 22.95 -16.36
C LEU A 80 -10.42 23.47 -17.71
N GLY A 81 -10.27 22.59 -18.71
CA GLY A 81 -10.00 22.99 -20.11
C GLY A 81 -9.17 22.03 -20.98
N ARG A 82 -8.57 20.98 -20.41
CA ARG A 82 -7.87 19.93 -21.18
C ARG A 82 -8.59 18.59 -21.00
N SER A 83 -8.75 17.83 -22.09
CA SER A 83 -9.30 16.47 -22.01
C SER A 83 -8.48 15.66 -20.99
N ARG A 84 -9.17 15.04 -20.03
CA ARG A 84 -8.52 14.31 -18.93
C ARG A 84 -7.63 13.21 -19.52
N PRO A 85 -6.32 13.14 -19.21
CA PRO A 85 -5.53 11.99 -19.62
C PRO A 85 -6.13 10.73 -18.97
N PRO A 86 -6.23 9.61 -19.70
CA PRO A 86 -6.77 8.38 -19.15
C PRO A 86 -5.94 7.96 -17.92
N LEU A 87 -6.65 7.67 -16.83
CA LEU A 87 -6.03 7.09 -15.64
C LEU A 87 -5.69 5.63 -15.92
N VAL A 88 -4.53 5.22 -15.43
CA VAL A 88 -4.07 3.83 -15.44
C VAL A 88 -3.72 3.40 -14.03
N TRP A 89 -3.70 2.09 -13.80
CA TRP A 89 -3.11 1.53 -12.60
C TRP A 89 -1.60 1.53 -12.72
N VAL A 90 -0.91 2.25 -11.85
CA VAL A 90 0.53 2.13 -11.64
C VAL A 90 0.75 1.07 -10.57
N TYR A 91 1.71 0.18 -10.79
CA TYR A 91 2.07 -0.88 -9.85
C TYR A 91 3.58 -0.95 -9.59
N VAL A 92 3.91 -1.46 -8.42
CA VAL A 92 5.26 -1.84 -8.00
C VAL A 92 5.24 -3.31 -7.62
N ILE A 93 5.98 -4.14 -8.34
CA ILE A 93 6.07 -5.59 -8.11
C ILE A 93 7.47 -5.91 -7.59
N ARG A 94 7.58 -6.68 -6.52
CA ARG A 94 8.84 -7.21 -5.99
C ARG A 94 9.10 -8.61 -6.54
N ALA A 95 10.34 -8.86 -6.97
CA ALA A 95 10.84 -10.20 -7.21
C ALA A 95 11.47 -10.76 -5.91
N VAL A 96 10.78 -11.68 -5.26
CA VAL A 96 11.17 -12.22 -3.94
C VAL A 96 12.53 -12.91 -4.04
N GLY A 97 13.42 -12.61 -3.09
CA GLY A 97 14.78 -13.17 -3.05
C GLY A 97 15.76 -12.56 -4.04
N MET A 98 15.32 -11.69 -4.97
CA MET A 98 16.20 -11.03 -5.95
C MET A 98 16.52 -9.58 -5.61
N GLY A 99 15.83 -8.98 -4.64
CA GLY A 99 16.02 -7.57 -4.27
C GLY A 99 15.64 -6.57 -5.37
N ARG A 100 14.84 -6.99 -6.35
CA ARG A 100 14.46 -6.16 -7.51
C ARG A 100 12.99 -5.82 -7.52
N TYR A 101 12.70 -4.63 -8.03
CA TYR A 101 11.36 -4.09 -8.12
C TYR A 101 11.04 -3.66 -9.54
N LYS A 102 9.84 -3.97 -10.01
CA LYS A 102 9.33 -3.56 -11.32
C LYS A 102 8.29 -2.46 -11.14
N ILE A 103 8.48 -1.34 -11.83
CA ILE A 103 7.49 -0.25 -11.90
C ILE A 103 6.83 -0.30 -13.27
N GLY A 104 5.52 -0.43 -13.32
CA GLY A 104 4.78 -0.47 -14.59
C GLY A 104 3.35 0.01 -14.45
N TYR A 105 2.58 -0.10 -15.54
CA TYR A 105 1.15 0.20 -15.53
C TYR A 105 0.29 -0.90 -16.16
N ALA A 106 -1.00 -0.86 -15.83
CA ALA A 106 -2.07 -1.62 -16.46
C ALA A 106 -3.28 -0.71 -16.69
N GLU A 107 -3.96 -0.88 -17.82
CA GLU A 107 -5.15 -0.08 -18.14
C GLU A 107 -6.36 -0.48 -17.29
N ALA A 108 -6.53 -1.77 -17.01
CA ALA A 108 -7.71 -2.29 -16.33
C ALA A 108 -7.38 -3.03 -15.02
N ASP A 109 -6.50 -4.04 -15.07
CA ASP A 109 -6.23 -4.94 -13.95
C ASP A 109 -4.72 -5.25 -13.81
N PRO A 110 -4.03 -4.67 -12.82
CA PRO A 110 -2.61 -4.93 -12.60
C PRO A 110 -2.32 -6.28 -11.92
N TRP A 111 -3.29 -6.93 -11.26
CA TRP A 111 -3.11 -8.29 -10.71
C TRP A 111 -3.05 -9.32 -11.83
N ARG A 112 -3.92 -9.21 -12.84
CA ARG A 112 -3.86 -10.05 -14.04
C ARG A 112 -2.54 -9.84 -14.81
N LYS A 113 -2.02 -8.61 -14.83
CA LYS A 113 -0.71 -8.30 -15.41
C LYS A 113 0.43 -8.96 -14.62
N MET A 114 0.42 -8.87 -13.28
CA MET A 114 1.38 -9.56 -12.41
C MET A 114 1.34 -11.09 -12.60
N ALA A 115 0.14 -11.68 -12.66
CA ALA A 115 -0.03 -13.12 -12.89
C ALA A 115 0.59 -13.54 -14.24
N THR A 116 0.45 -12.72 -15.28
CA THR A 116 1.10 -12.96 -16.58
C THR A 116 2.63 -12.91 -16.46
N PHE A 117 3.18 -11.97 -15.70
CA PHE A 117 4.62 -11.90 -15.46
C PHE A 117 5.15 -13.06 -14.62
N GLN A 118 4.35 -13.59 -13.69
CA GLN A 118 4.73 -14.72 -12.86
C GLN A 118 5.03 -15.98 -13.69
N ILE A 119 4.33 -16.17 -14.82
CA ILE A 119 4.55 -17.32 -15.74
C ILE A 119 6.01 -17.35 -16.24
N GLY A 120 6.58 -16.19 -16.55
CA GLY A 120 7.95 -16.06 -17.04
C GLY A 120 8.99 -15.80 -15.94
N SER A 121 8.57 -15.74 -14.66
CA SER A 121 9.46 -15.45 -13.54
C SER A 121 9.81 -16.72 -12.77
N PRO A 122 11.09 -17.07 -12.61
CA PRO A 122 11.51 -18.23 -11.82
C PRO A 122 11.33 -18.02 -10.31
N VAL A 123 11.07 -16.79 -9.88
CA VAL A 123 10.82 -16.43 -8.47
C VAL A 123 9.40 -15.90 -8.29
N ARG A 124 8.90 -15.98 -7.06
CA ARG A 124 7.61 -15.39 -6.68
C ARG A 124 7.63 -13.88 -6.85
N LEU A 125 6.55 -13.35 -7.40
CA LEU A 125 6.28 -11.93 -7.54
C LEU A 125 5.25 -11.48 -6.49
N GLU A 126 5.47 -10.32 -5.90
CA GLU A 126 4.59 -9.74 -4.88
C GLU A 126 4.20 -8.31 -5.27
N MET A 127 2.91 -7.98 -5.15
CA MET A 127 2.43 -6.60 -5.31
C MET A 127 2.79 -5.80 -4.07
N VAL A 128 3.62 -4.76 -4.23
CA VAL A 128 4.07 -3.91 -3.13
C VAL A 128 3.21 -2.67 -2.99
N ALA A 129 2.89 -2.03 -4.12
CA ALA A 129 2.10 -0.82 -4.18
C ALA A 129 1.32 -0.80 -5.50
N CYS A 130 0.10 -0.27 -5.45
CA CYS A 130 -0.73 -0.11 -6.64
C CYS A 130 -1.71 1.04 -6.46
N TRP A 131 -1.82 1.94 -7.44
CA TRP A 131 -2.71 3.10 -7.38
C TRP A 131 -3.10 3.60 -8.76
N LYS A 132 -4.13 4.43 -8.85
CA LYS A 132 -4.49 5.11 -10.11
C LYS A 132 -3.71 6.41 -10.26
N ALA A 133 -3.13 6.61 -11.44
CA ALA A 133 -2.43 7.84 -11.80
C ALA A 133 -2.61 8.15 -13.29
N PRO A 134 -2.31 9.39 -13.74
CA PRO A 134 -2.21 9.68 -15.17
C PRO A 134 -1.19 8.76 -15.84
N HIS A 135 -1.44 8.39 -17.11
CA HIS A 135 -0.54 7.50 -17.88
C HIS A 135 0.94 7.92 -17.85
N GLY A 136 1.22 9.22 -17.85
CA GLY A 136 2.59 9.77 -17.75
C GLY A 136 3.34 9.51 -16.43
N ALA A 137 2.63 9.15 -15.36
CA ALA A 137 3.25 8.96 -14.04
C ALA A 137 4.31 7.86 -14.03
N VAL A 138 4.15 6.80 -14.84
CA VAL A 138 5.18 5.75 -14.94
C VAL A 138 6.48 6.30 -15.54
N ALA A 139 6.39 7.14 -16.56
CA ALA A 139 7.55 7.76 -17.18
C ALA A 139 8.29 8.68 -16.20
N GLU A 140 7.55 9.44 -15.39
CA GLU A 140 8.11 10.27 -14.32
C GLU A 140 8.84 9.44 -13.27
N LEU A 141 8.24 8.35 -12.78
CA LEU A 141 8.88 7.43 -11.83
C LEU A 141 10.10 6.74 -12.42
N HIS A 142 10.02 6.33 -13.69
CA HIS A 142 11.13 5.74 -14.43
C HIS A 142 12.30 6.71 -14.60
N GLY A 143 12.02 8.01 -14.80
CA GLY A 143 13.02 9.07 -14.84
C GLY A 143 13.63 9.32 -13.46
N LYS A 144 12.79 9.41 -12.43
CA LYS A 144 13.21 9.60 -11.04
C LYS A 144 14.14 8.50 -10.55
N PHE A 145 13.82 7.24 -10.81
CA PHE A 145 14.62 6.09 -10.38
C PHE A 145 15.60 5.60 -11.45
N ASN A 146 15.88 6.40 -12.47
CA ASN A 146 16.71 5.97 -13.59
C ASN A 146 18.13 5.55 -13.17
N SER A 147 18.71 6.22 -12.16
CA SER A 147 20.02 5.88 -11.59
C SER A 147 20.06 4.50 -10.91
N ARG A 148 18.88 3.92 -10.61
CA ARG A 148 18.72 2.61 -9.97
C ARG A 148 18.16 1.57 -10.94
N ARG A 149 18.13 1.85 -12.24
CA ARG A 149 17.60 0.94 -13.25
C ARG A 149 18.58 -0.23 -13.45
N ALA A 150 18.15 -1.42 -13.08
CA ALA A 150 18.93 -2.65 -13.24
C ALA A 150 18.83 -3.20 -14.66
N ARG A 151 17.60 -3.45 -15.14
CA ARG A 151 17.35 -3.96 -16.50
C ARG A 151 15.91 -3.71 -16.94
N GLY A 152 15.73 -3.04 -18.07
CA GLY A 152 14.40 -2.72 -18.58
C GLY A 152 13.62 -1.89 -17.55
N GLU A 153 12.48 -2.40 -17.09
CA GLU A 153 11.62 -1.77 -16.07
C GLU A 153 11.89 -2.28 -14.65
N TRP A 154 13.01 -2.98 -14.42
CA TRP A 154 13.43 -3.45 -13.10
C TRP A 154 14.47 -2.51 -12.49
N PHE A 155 14.32 -2.25 -11.20
CA PHE A 155 15.06 -1.29 -10.41
C PHE A 155 15.58 -1.91 -9.11
N ASP A 156 16.76 -1.48 -8.69
CA ASP A 156 17.38 -1.82 -7.40
C ASP A 156 16.97 -0.75 -6.37
N LEU A 157 15.74 -0.85 -5.87
CA LEU A 157 15.14 0.10 -4.93
C LEU A 157 15.42 -0.29 -3.47
N GLY A 158 15.78 0.71 -2.66
CA GLY A 158 15.95 0.56 -1.22
C GLY A 158 14.65 0.76 -0.44
N ASP A 159 14.69 0.52 0.86
CA ASP A 159 13.52 0.62 1.74
C ASP A 159 12.91 2.04 1.73
N GLU A 160 13.72 3.09 1.67
CA GLU A 160 13.26 4.48 1.60
C GLU A 160 12.47 4.75 0.31
N ASP A 161 12.91 4.19 -0.81
CA ASP A 161 12.23 4.35 -2.11
C ASP A 161 10.88 3.65 -2.12
N ILE A 162 10.84 2.46 -1.52
CA ILE A 162 9.61 1.69 -1.36
C ILE A 162 8.64 2.41 -0.43
N ARG A 163 9.12 2.99 0.68
CA ARG A 163 8.28 3.80 1.56
C ARG A 163 7.66 4.98 0.80
N GLU A 164 8.45 5.68 0.00
CA GLU A 164 7.94 6.79 -0.80
C GLU A 164 6.87 6.35 -1.80
N LEU A 165 7.09 5.23 -2.50
CA LEU A 165 6.12 4.65 -3.44
C LEU A 165 4.82 4.20 -2.75
N ILE A 166 4.91 3.65 -1.54
CA ILE A 166 3.73 3.29 -0.74
C ILE A 166 2.94 4.53 -0.32
N VAL A 167 3.62 5.61 0.07
CA VAL A 167 2.98 6.88 0.41
C VAL A 167 2.27 7.47 -0.81
N LEU A 168 2.90 7.45 -1.98
CA LEU A 168 2.29 7.87 -3.24
C LEU A 168 1.06 7.04 -3.61
N ALA A 169 1.06 5.74 -3.29
CA ALA A 169 -0.04 4.85 -3.61
C ALA A 169 -1.30 5.08 -2.77
N GLY A 170 -1.19 5.74 -1.61
CA GLY A 170 -2.32 5.99 -0.71
C GLY A 170 -2.98 4.72 -0.12
N CYS A 171 -2.43 3.53 -0.39
CA CYS A 171 -2.89 2.22 0.09
C CYS A 171 -1.72 1.23 0.16
N VAL A 172 -1.63 0.45 1.25
CA VAL A 172 -0.75 -0.72 1.37
C VAL A 172 -1.53 -1.97 0.96
N VAL A 173 -0.98 -2.80 0.06
CA VAL A 173 -1.56 -4.12 -0.26
C VAL A 173 -0.93 -5.14 0.71
N GLU A 174 -1.73 -5.78 1.57
CA GLU A 174 -1.21 -6.82 2.47
C GLU A 174 -0.92 -8.14 1.72
N ASP A 175 0.13 -8.83 2.17
CA ASP A 175 0.66 -10.07 1.64
C ASP A 175 -0.26 -11.25 2.01
N ALA A 176 -0.85 -11.91 1.01
CA ALA A 176 -1.72 -13.08 1.18
C ALA A 176 -0.94 -14.39 1.47
N ALA A 177 0.33 -14.33 1.85
CA ALA A 177 1.14 -15.51 2.11
C ALA A 177 1.51 -15.68 3.59
N ALA A 178 0.49 -15.98 4.39
CA ALA A 178 0.69 -16.71 5.64
C ALA A 178 -0.49 -17.64 5.93
N GLY A 179 -0.55 -18.79 5.24
CA GLY A 179 -1.06 -20.01 5.85
C GLY A 179 -2.17 -20.79 5.12
N ARG A 180 -1.74 -21.96 4.61
CA ARG A 180 -2.47 -23.23 4.36
C ARG A 180 -3.04 -23.51 2.96
N HIS A 181 -2.60 -24.68 2.48
CA HIS A 181 -3.04 -25.41 1.29
C HIS A 181 -4.49 -25.91 1.44
N ILE A 182 -5.34 -25.71 0.42
CA ILE A 182 -6.29 -26.71 -0.11
C ILE A 182 -6.90 -26.22 -1.44
N GLY A 183 -6.91 -27.11 -2.44
CA GLY A 183 -8.03 -27.35 -3.36
C GLY A 183 -8.44 -26.27 -4.36
N GLY A 184 -8.49 -26.64 -5.63
CA GLY A 184 -8.97 -25.78 -6.71
C GLY A 184 -10.47 -25.43 -6.65
N HIS A 185 -10.82 -24.54 -7.58
CA HIS A 185 -12.13 -24.03 -8.00
C HIS A 185 -12.37 -22.54 -7.66
N GLY A 186 -12.46 -21.73 -8.72
CA GLY A 186 -13.12 -20.42 -8.75
C GLY A 186 -12.53 -19.33 -7.87
N HIS A 187 -11.58 -18.54 -8.39
CA HIS A 187 -11.20 -17.29 -7.73
C HIS A 187 -12.26 -16.21 -8.02
N GLU A 188 -13.32 -16.22 -7.22
CA GLU A 188 -14.15 -15.06 -6.95
C GLU A 188 -13.39 -14.17 -5.95
N THR A 189 -13.09 -12.95 -6.36
CA THR A 189 -12.41 -11.95 -5.52
C THR A 189 -13.35 -11.58 -4.37
N ARG A 190 -13.13 -12.17 -3.17
CA ARG A 190 -13.85 -11.73 -1.96
C ARG A 190 -13.35 -10.35 -1.53
N PHE A 191 -14.13 -9.33 -1.84
CA PHE A 191 -14.20 -8.13 -1.02
C PHE A 191 -14.69 -8.56 0.37
N VAL A 192 -13.89 -8.32 1.41
CA VAL A 192 -14.34 -8.54 2.78
C VAL A 192 -15.16 -7.30 3.18
N GLU A 193 -16.48 -7.40 3.05
CA GLU A 193 -17.40 -6.48 3.74
C GLU A 193 -17.28 -6.72 5.25
N ALA A 194 -17.14 -5.65 6.02
CA ALA A 194 -17.14 -5.72 7.49
C ALA A 194 -18.58 -6.01 7.99
N PRO A 195 -18.75 -6.88 9.01
CA PRO A 195 -20.09 -7.28 9.47
C PRO A 195 -20.80 -6.15 10.22
N SER A 196 -22.13 -6.18 10.12
CA SER A 196 -23.13 -5.24 10.67
C SER A 196 -23.07 -4.99 12.17
#